data_AF-A0A3M4UZH2-F1
#
_entry.id   AF-A0A3M4UZH2-F1
#
_cell.length_a   1.000
_cell.length_b   1.000
_cell.length_c   1.000
_cell.angle_alpha   90.00
_cell.angle_beta   90.00
_cell.angle_gamma   90.00
#
_symmetry.space_group_name_H-M   'P 1'
#
loop_
_entity.id
_entity.type
_entity.pdbx_description
1 polymer ?
#
loop_
_entity_poly.entity_id
_entity_poly.type
_entity_poly.pdbx_seq_one_letter_code
_entity_poly.pdbx_strand_id
1 'polypeptide(L)'
;MFERNSLDDSGMSLVSTVHVAEVDFNGDHVPLSNAYWNGSQMAYGDGDDLVFKRFTGSLEVIGHELTHGVQSFTSNLDYRGQSGALNEHFADVFGMLVRQWKQGTSAAESDWVVGKELLVPAPTRRGIRDMEKPGTAYSNDPDLGDDPQPSTMADLYTGAKDRGGVHINSGIPNRAFVLVAKALGGNAWEVAGRIWYETMLELASDSQFVDCARASIKIASDSRFGPKAKKAVQAAWKEVGVKV
;
A
#
# COMPACT_ATOMS: atom_id res chain seq x y z
N MET A 1 1.08 18.54 -2.66
CA MET A 1 0.01 17.53 -2.80
C MET A 1 -0.92 17.56 -1.60
N PHE A 2 -0.42 17.29 -0.39
CA PHE A 2 -1.28 17.21 0.80
C PHE A 2 -1.07 18.32 1.84
N GLU A 3 -0.15 19.26 1.60
CA GLU A 3 0.19 20.34 2.55
C GLU A 3 0.73 19.82 3.90
N ARG A 4 1.27 18.60 3.91
CA ARG A 4 1.93 17.98 5.07
C ARG A 4 3.41 18.35 5.12
N ASN A 5 3.92 18.71 6.29
CA ASN A 5 5.35 18.96 6.50
C ASN A 5 6.07 17.74 7.12
N SER A 6 6.64 16.87 6.29
CA SER A 6 7.31 15.62 6.71
C SER A 6 6.37 14.58 7.34
N LEU A 7 6.92 13.51 7.95
CA LEU A 7 6.16 12.37 8.45
C LEU A 7 5.30 12.71 9.68
N ASP A 8 5.72 13.67 10.49
CA ASP A 8 5.08 14.10 11.74
C ASP A 8 4.25 15.39 11.58
N ASP A 9 4.16 15.93 10.37
CA ASP A 9 3.59 17.24 10.06
C ASP A 9 4.28 18.44 10.73
N SER A 10 5.50 18.24 11.26
CA SER A 10 6.27 19.24 12.00
C SER A 10 7.72 19.35 11.52
N GLY A 11 8.05 18.77 10.37
CA GLY A 11 9.38 18.89 9.76
C GLY A 11 10.41 17.89 10.31
N MET A 12 9.97 16.71 10.78
CA MET A 12 10.87 15.61 11.16
C MET A 12 11.95 15.35 10.09
N SER A 13 13.19 15.11 10.55
CA SER A 13 14.28 14.70 9.68
C SER A 13 14.06 13.27 9.17
N LEU A 14 14.24 13.07 7.85
CA LEU A 14 14.14 11.75 7.24
C LEU A 14 15.52 11.06 7.26
N VAL A 15 15.69 10.11 8.18
CA VAL A 15 16.93 9.32 8.30
C VAL A 15 16.74 7.99 7.59
N SER A 16 17.78 7.54 6.87
CA SER A 16 17.77 6.28 6.11
C SER A 16 19.10 5.55 6.26
N THR A 17 19.03 4.27 6.60
CA THR A 17 20.17 3.34 6.66
C THR A 17 20.06 2.33 5.52
N VAL A 18 21.17 2.09 4.81
CA VAL A 18 21.28 1.15 3.68
C VAL A 18 22.27 0.04 4.03
N HIS A 19 22.34 -1.01 3.20
CA HIS A 19 23.18 -2.19 3.43
C HIS A 19 22.85 -2.88 4.76
N VAL A 20 21.57 -2.89 5.11
CA VAL A 20 21.09 -3.58 6.30
C VAL A 20 21.22 -5.08 6.07
N ALA A 21 21.81 -5.76 7.04
CA ALA A 21 21.98 -7.21 7.04
C ALA A 21 21.06 -7.85 8.08
N GLU A 22 20.72 -9.11 7.84
CA GLU A 22 20.08 -10.00 8.80
C GLU A 22 20.97 -11.21 9.09
N VAL A 23 20.59 -12.02 10.07
CA VAL A 23 21.28 -13.26 10.40
C VAL A 23 20.44 -14.41 9.87
N ASP A 24 21.02 -15.23 8.99
CA ASP A 24 20.33 -16.37 8.41
C ASP A 24 20.22 -17.55 9.41
N PHE A 25 19.62 -18.67 8.98
CA PHE A 25 19.47 -19.87 9.82
C PHE A 25 20.79 -20.54 10.20
N ASN A 26 21.89 -20.24 9.49
CA ASN A 26 23.22 -20.76 9.75
C ASN A 26 24.03 -19.84 10.69
N GLY A 27 23.51 -18.66 11.01
CA GLY A 27 24.19 -17.66 11.83
C GLY A 27 25.07 -16.69 11.03
N ASP A 28 25.01 -16.74 9.70
CA ASP A 28 25.79 -15.87 8.83
C ASP A 28 25.07 -14.54 8.62
N HIS A 29 25.84 -13.46 8.51
CA HIS A 29 25.31 -12.16 8.13
C HIS A 29 25.07 -12.11 6.62
N VAL A 30 23.81 -12.00 6.24
CA VAL A 30 23.36 -11.91 4.85
C VAL A 30 22.65 -10.59 4.60
N PRO A 31 22.62 -10.08 3.36
CA PRO A 31 21.78 -8.93 3.04
C PRO A 31 20.32 -9.18 3.41
N LEU A 32 19.69 -8.18 4.04
CA LEU A 32 18.27 -8.24 4.37
C LEU A 32 17.42 -8.27 3.08
N SER A 33 16.48 -9.21 2.97
CA SER A 33 15.49 -9.24 1.89
C SER A 33 14.22 -8.45 2.25
N ASN A 34 14.40 -7.22 2.74
CA ASN A 34 13.31 -6.36 3.17
C ASN A 34 13.69 -4.86 3.25
N ALA A 35 12.67 -4.01 3.39
CA ALA A 35 12.77 -2.63 3.88
C ALA A 35 11.78 -2.42 5.02
N TYR A 36 12.03 -1.45 5.90
CA TYR A 36 11.07 -1.12 6.95
C TYR A 36 11.24 0.31 7.49
N TRP A 37 10.13 0.88 7.95
CA TRP A 37 10.11 1.96 8.94
C TRP A 37 10.12 1.39 10.37
N ASN A 38 11.05 1.84 11.22
CA ASN A 38 11.16 1.33 12.60
C ASN A 38 10.58 2.26 13.69
N GLY A 39 9.87 3.31 13.31
CA GLY A 39 9.39 4.35 14.24
C GLY A 39 10.29 5.59 14.32
N SER A 40 11.52 5.53 13.82
CA SER A 40 12.45 6.68 13.82
C SER A 40 13.22 6.88 12.52
N GLN A 41 13.47 5.80 11.78
CA GLN A 41 14.20 5.85 10.51
C GLN A 41 13.75 4.75 9.55
N MET A 42 14.14 4.96 8.30
CA MET A 42 14.07 3.99 7.23
C MET A 42 15.29 3.06 7.23
N ALA A 43 15.07 1.79 6.92
CA ALA A 43 16.10 0.77 6.78
C ALA A 43 15.89 -0.02 5.49
N TYR A 44 16.95 -0.23 4.71
CA TYR A 44 16.89 -0.94 3.43
C TYR A 44 17.97 -2.01 3.34
N GLY A 45 17.55 -3.23 3.02
CA GLY A 45 18.43 -4.32 2.64
C GLY A 45 18.80 -4.31 1.16
N ASP A 46 19.87 -5.03 0.84
CA ASP A 46 20.34 -5.17 -0.55
C ASP A 46 19.65 -6.31 -1.31
N GLY A 47 18.82 -7.13 -0.64
CA GLY A 47 18.17 -8.29 -1.23
C GLY A 47 19.13 -9.47 -1.43
N ASP A 48 18.56 -10.63 -1.77
CA ASP A 48 19.28 -11.89 -1.95
C ASP A 48 19.80 -12.12 -3.38
N ASP A 49 19.51 -11.20 -4.31
CA ASP A 49 19.77 -11.30 -5.75
C ASP A 49 19.18 -12.59 -6.42
N LEU A 50 18.29 -13.30 -5.72
CA LEU A 50 17.55 -14.46 -6.21
C LEU A 50 16.09 -14.09 -6.47
N VAL A 51 15.45 -13.50 -5.46
CA VAL A 51 14.08 -13.00 -5.50
C VAL A 51 14.09 -11.50 -5.53
N PHE A 52 14.86 -10.87 -4.63
CA PHE A 52 14.89 -9.44 -4.43
C PHE A 52 16.25 -8.85 -4.77
N LYS A 53 16.23 -7.75 -5.53
CA LYS A 53 17.33 -6.81 -5.66
C LYS A 53 17.24 -5.78 -4.53
N ARG A 54 18.21 -4.86 -4.47
CA ARG A 54 18.25 -3.79 -3.46
C ARG A 54 16.93 -3.02 -3.32
N PHE A 55 16.48 -2.85 -2.07
CA PHE A 55 15.18 -2.23 -1.77
C PHE A 55 15.13 -0.72 -2.04
N THR A 56 16.29 -0.08 -2.15
CA THR A 56 16.40 1.32 -2.61
C THR A 56 16.12 1.50 -4.11
N GLY A 57 15.96 0.41 -4.86
CA GLY A 57 15.68 0.43 -6.30
C GLY A 57 14.23 0.77 -6.68
N SER A 58 13.30 0.74 -5.73
CA SER A 58 11.88 1.00 -5.96
C SER A 58 11.43 2.28 -5.24
N LEU A 59 10.97 3.25 -6.02
CA LEU A 59 10.48 4.53 -5.49
C LEU A 59 9.18 4.35 -4.70
N GLU A 60 8.27 3.51 -5.20
CA GLU A 60 7.00 3.25 -4.52
C GLU A 60 7.19 2.47 -3.21
N VAL A 61 8.20 1.59 -3.11
CA VAL A 61 8.50 0.92 -1.83
C VAL A 61 9.10 1.90 -0.83
N ILE A 62 9.98 2.82 -1.24
CA ILE A 62 10.42 3.91 -0.36
C ILE A 62 9.22 4.75 0.12
N GLY A 63 8.29 5.06 -0.79
CA GLY A 63 7.06 5.80 -0.44
C GLY A 63 6.13 5.01 0.49
N HIS A 64 6.02 3.69 0.30
CA HIS A 64 5.26 2.77 1.15
C HIS A 64 5.77 2.83 2.59
N GLU A 65 7.08 2.63 2.78
CA GLU A 65 7.64 2.61 4.13
C GLU A 65 7.55 3.97 4.84
N LEU A 66 7.80 5.08 4.13
CA LEU A 66 7.62 6.42 4.70
C LEU A 66 6.15 6.68 5.09
N THR A 67 5.20 6.04 4.41
CA THR A 67 3.78 6.15 4.75
C THR A 67 3.44 5.45 6.07
N HIS A 68 4.10 4.34 6.42
CA HIS A 68 4.00 3.79 7.78
C HIS A 68 4.45 4.82 8.83
N GLY A 69 5.47 5.63 8.52
CA GLY A 69 5.86 6.77 9.33
C GLY A 69 4.73 7.79 9.50
N VAL A 70 4.08 8.22 8.42
CA VAL A 70 2.91 9.10 8.50
C VAL A 70 1.80 8.49 9.39
N GLN A 71 1.53 7.21 9.22
CA GLN A 71 0.52 6.50 9.99
C GLN A 71 0.83 6.46 11.49
N SER A 72 2.10 6.30 11.87
CA SER A 72 2.52 6.31 13.28
C SER A 72 2.25 7.63 14.01
N PHE A 73 2.09 8.74 13.29
CA PHE A 73 1.73 10.05 13.84
C PHE A 73 0.26 10.44 13.61
N THR A 74 -0.55 9.54 13.03
CA THR A 74 -1.94 9.85 12.63
C THR A 74 -2.89 8.76 13.12
N SER A 75 -3.46 7.92 12.23
CA SER A 75 -4.42 6.88 12.63
C SER A 75 -3.81 5.77 13.49
N ASN A 76 -2.50 5.56 13.39
CA ASN A 76 -1.75 4.55 14.12
C ASN A 76 -2.44 3.17 14.10
N LEU A 77 -2.89 2.75 12.92
CA LEU A 77 -3.64 1.51 12.71
C LEU A 77 -2.90 0.31 13.27
N ASP A 78 -3.56 -0.45 14.14
CA ASP A 78 -3.03 -1.64 14.78
C ASP A 78 -2.63 -2.64 13.70
N TYR A 79 -1.37 -3.09 13.73
CA TYR A 79 -0.80 -3.92 12.67
C TYR A 79 -1.21 -5.40 12.79
N ARG A 80 -2.52 -5.65 12.72
CA ARG A 80 -3.16 -6.97 12.84
C ARG A 80 -4.52 -6.98 12.13
N GLY A 81 -4.89 -8.09 11.49
CA GLY A 81 -6.22 -8.26 10.88
C GLY A 81 -6.56 -7.15 9.88
N GLN A 82 -7.79 -6.65 9.88
CA GLN A 82 -8.21 -5.62 8.91
C GLN A 82 -7.58 -4.25 9.16
N SER A 83 -7.34 -3.85 10.41
CA SER A 83 -6.64 -2.59 10.70
C SER A 83 -5.21 -2.63 10.17
N GLY A 84 -4.53 -3.78 10.31
CA GLY A 84 -3.20 -3.98 9.72
C GLY A 84 -3.24 -4.06 8.20
N ALA A 85 -4.27 -4.66 7.63
CA ALA A 85 -4.46 -4.66 6.17
C ALA A 85 -4.77 -3.26 5.62
N LEU A 86 -5.45 -2.39 6.39
CA LEU A 86 -5.59 -0.97 6.07
C LEU A 86 -4.25 -0.24 6.21
N ASN A 87 -3.45 -0.59 7.21
CA ASN A 87 -2.11 -0.02 7.41
C ASN A 87 -1.21 -0.27 6.19
N GLU A 88 -1.17 -1.51 5.70
CA GLU A 88 -0.48 -1.90 4.46
C GLU A 88 -1.09 -1.25 3.21
N HIS A 89 -2.41 -1.19 3.14
CA HIS A 89 -3.13 -0.60 2.02
C HIS A 89 -2.79 0.87 1.81
N PHE A 90 -2.81 1.69 2.87
CA PHE A 90 -2.48 3.10 2.74
C PHE A 90 -1.02 3.28 2.32
N ALA A 91 -0.11 2.45 2.83
CA ALA A 91 1.29 2.42 2.41
C ALA A 91 1.43 2.11 0.90
N ASP A 92 0.73 1.10 0.39
CA ASP A 92 0.69 0.82 -1.06
C ASP A 92 0.12 1.99 -1.88
N VAL A 93 -1.00 2.58 -1.43
CA VAL A 93 -1.64 3.72 -2.10
C VAL A 93 -0.68 4.89 -2.21
N PHE A 94 -0.09 5.34 -1.11
CA PHE A 94 0.75 6.53 -1.12
C PHE A 94 2.12 6.27 -1.77
N GLY A 95 2.67 5.07 -1.65
CA GLY A 95 3.82 4.64 -2.44
C GLY A 95 3.56 4.74 -3.95
N MET A 96 2.42 4.20 -4.40
CA MET A 96 2.00 4.26 -5.79
C MET A 96 1.77 5.70 -6.28
N LEU A 97 1.12 6.53 -5.46
CA LEU A 97 0.89 7.94 -5.78
C LEU A 97 2.18 8.75 -5.88
N VAL A 98 3.19 8.46 -5.05
CA VAL A 98 4.53 9.08 -5.15
C VAL A 98 5.18 8.73 -6.49
N ARG A 99 5.14 7.46 -6.89
CA ARG A 99 5.68 7.02 -8.19
C ARG A 99 4.96 7.70 -9.35
N GLN A 100 3.63 7.64 -9.35
CA GLN A 100 2.79 8.25 -10.38
C GLN A 100 3.03 9.76 -10.49
N TRP A 101 3.08 10.48 -9.36
CA TRP A 101 3.35 11.92 -9.33
C TRP A 101 4.75 12.24 -9.88
N LYS A 102 5.76 11.45 -9.48
CA LYS A 102 7.14 11.66 -9.95
C LYS A 102 7.29 11.40 -11.45
N GLN A 103 6.54 10.45 -11.99
CA GLN A 103 6.59 10.05 -13.40
C GLN A 103 5.57 10.80 -14.28
N GLY A 104 4.62 11.52 -13.69
CA GLY A 104 3.54 12.17 -14.42
C GLY A 104 2.54 11.19 -15.06
N THR A 105 2.36 10.01 -14.45
CA THR A 105 1.53 8.92 -15.01
C THR A 105 0.10 9.01 -14.49
N SER A 106 -0.88 9.11 -15.39
CA SER A 106 -2.28 9.18 -14.99
C SER A 106 -2.82 7.87 -14.41
N ALA A 107 -3.99 7.92 -13.76
CA ALA A 107 -4.66 6.74 -13.22
C ALA A 107 -4.98 5.67 -14.28
N ALA A 108 -5.21 6.10 -15.52
CA ALA A 108 -5.52 5.22 -16.65
C ALA A 108 -4.27 4.52 -17.23
N GLU A 109 -3.11 5.17 -17.15
CA GLU A 109 -1.85 4.67 -17.72
C GLU A 109 -1.03 3.85 -16.73
N SER A 110 -1.25 4.01 -15.42
CA SER A 110 -0.52 3.28 -14.40
C SER A 110 -0.84 1.78 -14.44
N ASP A 111 0.18 0.94 -14.28
CA ASP A 111 0.02 -0.52 -14.18
C ASP A 111 -0.48 -0.98 -12.80
N TRP A 112 -0.46 -0.09 -11.80
CA TRP A 112 -0.88 -0.37 -10.42
C TRP A 112 -0.15 -1.55 -9.76
N VAL A 113 1.06 -1.87 -10.23
CA VAL A 113 1.91 -2.95 -9.69
C VAL A 113 2.95 -2.38 -8.73
N VAL A 114 2.99 -2.93 -7.51
CA VAL A 114 3.94 -2.55 -6.45
C VAL A 114 5.19 -3.42 -6.51
N GLY A 115 6.38 -2.80 -6.42
CA GLY A 115 7.64 -3.51 -6.20
C GLY A 115 8.18 -4.24 -7.44
N LYS A 116 7.79 -3.83 -8.65
CA LYS A 116 8.28 -4.42 -9.90
C LYS A 116 9.80 -4.29 -10.02
N GLU A 117 10.32 -3.14 -9.63
CA GLU A 117 11.74 -2.81 -9.68
C GLU A 117 12.55 -3.59 -8.63
N LEU A 118 11.90 -4.17 -7.62
CA LEU A 118 12.58 -4.98 -6.59
C LEU A 118 12.81 -6.41 -7.03
N LEU A 119 11.94 -6.98 -7.85
CA LEU A 119 12.07 -8.38 -8.21
C LEU A 119 13.18 -8.60 -9.23
N VAL A 120 13.96 -9.67 -9.02
CA VAL A 120 14.80 -10.26 -10.07
C VAL A 120 13.86 -10.71 -11.20
N PRO A 121 14.07 -10.28 -12.46
CA PRO A 121 13.15 -10.57 -13.54
C PRO A 121 12.94 -12.07 -13.76
N ALA A 122 11.69 -12.50 -13.75
CA ALA A 122 11.27 -13.86 -14.08
C ALA A 122 9.91 -13.82 -14.79
N PRO A 123 9.60 -14.77 -15.70
CA PRO A 123 8.30 -14.81 -16.38
C PRO A 123 7.12 -15.05 -15.43
N THR A 124 7.39 -15.60 -14.25
CA THR A 124 6.44 -15.88 -13.16
C THR A 124 6.16 -14.66 -12.28
N ARG A 125 6.90 -13.54 -12.46
CA ARG A 125 6.89 -12.37 -11.58
C ARG A 125 6.56 -11.10 -12.36
N ARG A 126 5.57 -10.35 -11.88
CA ARG A 126 5.27 -9.00 -12.36
C ARG A 126 5.56 -7.92 -11.31
N GLY A 127 5.37 -8.24 -10.05
CA GLY A 127 5.64 -7.39 -8.90
C GLY A 127 5.34 -8.13 -7.60
N ILE A 128 5.43 -7.44 -6.47
CA ILE A 128 5.13 -8.01 -5.14
C ILE A 128 3.62 -8.04 -4.93
N ARG A 129 2.89 -7.03 -5.42
CA ARG A 129 1.43 -6.92 -5.35
C ARG A 129 0.88 -6.26 -6.60
N ASP A 130 -0.36 -6.59 -6.94
CA ASP A 130 -1.15 -5.90 -7.97
C ASP A 130 -2.36 -5.28 -7.30
N MET A 131 -2.40 -3.95 -7.25
CA MET A 131 -3.50 -3.24 -6.61
C MET A 131 -4.79 -3.29 -7.44
N GLU A 132 -4.71 -3.45 -8.77
CA GLU A 132 -5.90 -3.54 -9.63
C GLU A 132 -6.49 -4.94 -9.65
N LYS A 133 -5.63 -5.96 -9.72
CA LYS A 133 -6.01 -7.39 -9.73
C LYS A 133 -5.22 -8.16 -8.67
N PRO A 134 -5.54 -7.99 -7.37
CA PRO A 134 -4.90 -8.77 -6.31
C PRO A 134 -4.99 -10.28 -6.58
N GLY A 135 -3.93 -11.02 -6.26
CA GLY A 135 -3.84 -12.46 -6.54
C GLY A 135 -3.21 -12.79 -7.90
N THR A 136 -2.60 -11.81 -8.57
CA THR A 136 -2.03 -12.00 -9.92
C THR A 136 -0.61 -11.43 -10.08
N ALA A 137 0.01 -10.92 -9.01
CA ALA A 137 1.33 -10.29 -9.07
C ALA A 137 2.45 -11.29 -9.43
N TYR A 138 2.29 -12.55 -9.04
CA TYR A 138 3.13 -13.67 -9.39
C TYR A 138 2.32 -14.96 -9.35
N SER A 139 2.72 -15.96 -10.15
CA SER A 139 2.07 -17.27 -10.17
C SER A 139 3.05 -18.36 -10.56
N ASN A 140 2.90 -19.53 -9.93
CA ASN A 140 3.75 -20.71 -10.09
C ASN A 140 5.25 -20.36 -10.00
N ASP A 141 5.61 -19.40 -9.15
CA ASP A 141 6.99 -19.01 -8.95
C ASP A 141 7.70 -20.05 -8.06
N PRO A 142 8.92 -20.50 -8.41
CA PRO A 142 9.64 -21.50 -7.63
C PRO A 142 9.99 -21.03 -6.21
N ASP A 143 10.18 -19.73 -6.01
CA ASP A 143 10.57 -19.16 -4.71
C ASP A 143 9.37 -18.55 -3.97
N LEU A 144 8.42 -17.94 -4.70
CA LEU A 144 7.29 -17.20 -4.13
C LEU A 144 5.95 -17.97 -4.13
N GLY A 145 5.80 -19.00 -4.97
CA GLY A 145 4.51 -19.68 -5.19
C GLY A 145 3.51 -18.83 -5.99
N ASP A 146 2.28 -18.76 -5.50
CA ASP A 146 1.19 -17.95 -6.07
C ASP A 146 0.84 -16.78 -5.15
N ASP A 147 0.49 -15.65 -5.75
CA ASP A 147 0.02 -14.46 -5.03
C ASP A 147 -1.28 -14.78 -4.25
N PRO A 148 -1.26 -14.71 -2.89
CA PRO A 148 -2.37 -15.15 -2.07
C PRO A 148 -3.45 -14.06 -1.88
N GLN A 149 -3.29 -12.85 -2.43
CA GLN A 149 -4.15 -11.73 -2.09
C GLN A 149 -5.60 -11.91 -2.62
N PRO A 150 -6.63 -11.86 -1.77
CA PRO A 150 -8.00 -11.80 -2.23
C PRO A 150 -8.30 -10.44 -2.87
N SER A 151 -9.13 -10.47 -3.91
CA SER A 151 -9.60 -9.26 -4.60
C SER A 151 -10.96 -8.75 -4.09
N THR A 152 -11.65 -9.54 -3.25
CA THR A 152 -12.94 -9.17 -2.64
C THR A 152 -13.09 -9.77 -1.24
N MET A 153 -14.04 -9.25 -0.46
CA MET A 153 -14.43 -9.78 0.85
C MET A 153 -14.93 -11.23 0.84
N ALA A 154 -15.33 -11.78 -0.31
CA ALA A 154 -15.78 -13.17 -0.39
C ALA A 154 -14.66 -14.18 -0.08
N ASP A 155 -13.42 -13.80 -0.39
CA ASP A 155 -12.23 -14.64 -0.25
C ASP A 155 -11.32 -14.15 0.91
N LEU A 156 -11.89 -13.38 1.86
CA LEU A 156 -11.16 -12.81 2.98
C LEU A 156 -10.36 -13.89 3.72
N TYR A 157 -9.05 -13.67 3.86
CA TYR A 157 -8.19 -14.53 4.66
C TYR A 157 -8.47 -14.34 6.15
N THR A 158 -8.75 -15.43 6.86
CA THR A 158 -9.13 -15.44 8.29
C THR A 158 -8.14 -16.20 9.18
N GLY A 159 -7.02 -16.65 8.62
CA GLY A 159 -6.00 -17.39 9.36
C GLY A 159 -5.09 -16.50 10.22
N ALA A 160 -4.20 -17.14 10.99
CA ALA A 160 -3.31 -16.45 11.92
C ALA A 160 -1.96 -15.99 11.33
N LYS A 161 -1.60 -16.46 10.13
CA LYS A 161 -0.33 -16.06 9.49
C LYS A 161 -0.37 -14.56 9.19
N ASP A 162 0.82 -13.98 9.00
CA ASP A 162 0.93 -12.60 8.54
C ASP A 162 0.14 -11.61 9.43
N ARG A 163 0.18 -11.84 10.74
CA ARG A 163 -0.57 -11.10 11.77
C ARG A 163 -2.07 -10.99 11.46
N GLY A 164 -2.68 -12.05 10.94
CA GLY A 164 -4.07 -12.03 10.50
C GLY A 164 -4.26 -11.58 9.05
N GLY A 165 -3.24 -11.77 8.21
CA GLY A 165 -3.25 -11.45 6.79
C GLY A 165 -3.21 -9.95 6.48
N VAL A 166 -2.29 -9.21 7.09
CA VAL A 166 -2.16 -7.75 6.83
C VAL A 166 -1.73 -7.48 5.38
N HIS A 167 -0.71 -8.17 4.87
CA HIS A 167 -0.28 -8.07 3.48
C HIS A 167 -1.21 -8.84 2.54
N ILE A 168 -1.84 -9.91 3.04
CA ILE A 168 -2.77 -10.72 2.24
C ILE A 168 -4.04 -9.91 1.94
N ASN A 169 -4.75 -9.47 2.98
CA ASN A 169 -6.06 -8.83 2.85
C ASN A 169 -5.99 -7.37 2.37
N SER A 170 -4.80 -6.74 2.31
CA SER A 170 -4.65 -5.37 1.78
C SER A 170 -5.04 -5.25 0.30
N GLY A 171 -5.06 -6.36 -0.44
CA GLY A 171 -5.57 -6.43 -1.82
C GLY A 171 -7.00 -5.91 -1.97
N ILE A 172 -7.89 -6.18 -1.00
CA ILE A 172 -9.30 -5.78 -1.03
C ILE A 172 -9.44 -4.25 -1.07
N PRO A 173 -8.93 -3.49 -0.08
CA PRO A 173 -8.97 -2.02 -0.14
C PRO A 173 -8.06 -1.45 -1.23
N ASN A 174 -6.94 -2.10 -1.60
CA ASN A 174 -6.10 -1.68 -2.74
C ASN A 174 -6.92 -1.60 -4.03
N ARG A 175 -7.68 -2.66 -4.33
CA ARG A 175 -8.58 -2.68 -5.48
C ARG A 175 -9.65 -1.62 -5.40
N ALA A 176 -10.22 -1.37 -4.22
CA ALA A 176 -11.19 -0.29 -4.04
C ALA A 176 -10.58 1.07 -4.42
N PHE A 177 -9.35 1.38 -4.00
CA PHE A 177 -8.68 2.63 -4.38
C PHE A 177 -8.47 2.75 -5.89
N VAL A 178 -7.96 1.69 -6.54
CA VAL A 178 -7.74 1.70 -8.01
C VAL A 178 -9.04 1.96 -8.76
N LEU A 179 -10.14 1.32 -8.35
CA LEU A 179 -11.46 1.54 -8.94
C LEU A 179 -11.92 3.00 -8.79
N VAL A 180 -11.70 3.62 -7.63
CA VAL A 180 -11.98 5.05 -7.42
C VAL A 180 -11.12 5.93 -8.31
N ALA A 181 -9.81 5.70 -8.33
CA ALA A 181 -8.86 6.47 -9.12
C ALA A 181 -9.20 6.43 -10.62
N LYS A 182 -9.52 5.24 -11.16
CA LYS A 182 -9.92 5.09 -12.56
C LYS A 182 -11.29 5.70 -12.86
N ALA A 183 -12.26 5.59 -11.94
CA ALA A 183 -13.58 6.18 -12.12
C ALA A 183 -13.57 7.72 -12.10
N LEU A 184 -12.66 8.32 -11.32
CA LEU A 184 -12.45 9.76 -11.27
C LEU A 184 -11.59 10.26 -12.44
N GLY A 185 -10.66 9.45 -12.92
CA GLY A 185 -9.77 9.77 -14.02
C GLY A 185 -8.70 10.80 -13.66
N GLY A 186 -7.92 11.22 -14.66
CA GLY A 186 -6.83 12.18 -14.48
C GLY A 186 -5.71 11.62 -13.59
N ASN A 187 -5.10 12.50 -12.80
CA ASN A 187 -4.03 12.16 -11.89
C ASN A 187 -4.60 11.64 -10.56
N ALA A 188 -4.31 10.39 -10.19
CA ALA A 188 -4.90 9.76 -9.01
C ALA A 188 -4.59 10.54 -7.71
N TRP A 189 -3.45 11.24 -7.65
CA TRP A 189 -3.04 12.00 -6.48
C TRP A 189 -3.83 13.29 -6.23
N GLU A 190 -4.65 13.75 -7.18
CA GLU A 190 -5.39 15.00 -7.05
C GLU A 190 -6.67 14.83 -6.23
N VAL A 191 -7.61 14.01 -6.71
CA VAL A 191 -8.92 13.82 -6.05
C VAL A 191 -8.94 12.54 -5.21
N ALA A 192 -8.65 11.39 -5.82
CA ALA A 192 -8.70 10.10 -5.12
C ALA A 192 -7.69 10.06 -3.95
N GLY A 193 -6.45 10.47 -4.20
CA GLY A 193 -5.39 10.55 -3.20
C GLY A 193 -5.71 11.51 -2.06
N ARG A 194 -6.37 12.64 -2.34
CA ARG A 194 -6.78 13.59 -1.28
C ARG A 194 -7.89 13.03 -0.41
N ILE A 195 -8.89 12.36 -1.01
CA ILE A 195 -9.94 11.66 -0.26
C ILE A 195 -9.30 10.59 0.65
N TRP A 196 -8.39 9.78 0.12
CA TRP A 196 -7.72 8.75 0.89
C TRP A 196 -6.80 9.31 1.98
N TYR A 197 -6.11 10.41 1.72
CA TYR A 197 -5.27 11.08 2.72
C TYR A 197 -6.09 11.54 3.90
N GLU A 198 -7.19 12.27 3.65
CA GLU A 198 -8.09 12.70 4.71
C GLU A 198 -8.76 11.51 5.41
N THR A 199 -9.06 10.43 4.69
CA THR A 199 -9.61 9.20 5.27
C THR A 199 -8.62 8.59 6.26
N MET A 200 -7.36 8.42 5.86
CA MET A 200 -6.30 7.88 6.71
C MET A 200 -6.12 8.67 8.01
N LEU A 201 -6.36 9.98 7.98
CA LEU A 201 -6.28 10.85 9.17
C LEU A 201 -7.50 10.73 10.11
N GLU A 202 -8.69 10.36 9.61
CA GLU A 202 -9.92 10.24 10.42
C GLU A 202 -10.06 8.86 11.12
N LEU A 203 -9.29 7.85 10.72
CA LEU A 203 -9.44 6.50 11.24
C LEU A 203 -8.88 6.33 12.66
N ALA A 204 -9.58 5.55 13.48
CA ALA A 204 -9.08 5.04 14.76
C ALA A 204 -8.15 3.82 14.54
N SER A 205 -7.31 3.52 15.53
CA SER A 205 -6.29 2.46 15.41
C SER A 205 -6.88 1.06 15.13
N ASP A 206 -8.08 0.78 15.62
CA ASP A 206 -8.79 -0.49 15.46
C ASP A 206 -9.78 -0.50 14.28
N SER A 207 -9.74 0.51 13.41
CA SER A 207 -10.66 0.64 12.28
C SER A 207 -10.64 -0.59 11.37
N GLN A 208 -11.83 -1.04 10.97
CA GLN A 208 -12.02 -2.14 10.04
C GLN A 208 -12.31 -1.60 8.63
N PHE A 209 -12.37 -2.48 7.62
CA PHE A 209 -12.63 -2.06 6.23
C PHE A 209 -13.93 -1.26 6.07
N VAL A 210 -14.96 -1.59 6.84
CA VAL A 210 -16.24 -0.87 6.83
C VAL A 210 -16.10 0.57 7.35
N ASP A 211 -15.19 0.82 8.29
CA ASP A 211 -14.97 2.15 8.86
C ASP A 211 -14.21 3.03 7.87
N CYS A 212 -13.19 2.47 7.20
CA CYS A 212 -12.52 3.11 6.07
C CYS A 212 -13.50 3.45 4.93
N ALA A 213 -14.40 2.53 4.62
CA ALA A 213 -15.42 2.75 3.60
C ALA A 213 -16.39 3.88 3.99
N ARG A 214 -16.88 3.91 5.24
CA ARG A 214 -17.75 4.99 5.74
C ARG A 214 -17.04 6.35 5.73
N ALA A 215 -15.82 6.42 6.25
CA ALA A 215 -15.04 7.64 6.33
C ALA A 215 -14.74 8.20 4.92
N SER A 216 -14.27 7.37 3.99
CA SER A 216 -13.99 7.81 2.61
C SER A 216 -15.25 8.26 1.86
N ILE A 217 -16.41 7.62 2.07
CA ILE A 217 -17.69 8.07 1.49
C ILE A 217 -18.13 9.42 2.06
N LYS A 218 -17.97 9.64 3.36
CA LYS A 218 -18.27 10.90 4.04
C LYS A 218 -17.38 12.02 3.48
N ILE A 219 -16.06 11.80 3.41
CA ILE A 219 -15.10 12.78 2.88
C ILE A 219 -15.39 13.09 1.41
N ALA A 220 -15.61 12.07 0.59
CA ALA A 220 -15.93 12.22 -0.83
C ALA A 220 -17.29 12.90 -1.10
N SER A 221 -18.11 13.15 -0.06
CA SER A 221 -19.36 13.90 -0.18
C SER A 221 -19.17 15.41 -0.19
N ASP A 222 -17.98 15.89 0.15
CA ASP A 222 -17.64 17.30 0.01
C ASP A 222 -17.65 17.71 -1.47
N SER A 223 -18.37 18.78 -1.76
CA SER A 223 -18.53 19.35 -3.10
C SER A 223 -17.20 19.67 -3.81
N ARG A 224 -16.11 19.93 -3.07
CA ARG A 224 -14.79 20.23 -3.65
C ARG A 224 -14.18 19.06 -4.43
N PHE A 225 -14.60 17.82 -4.15
CA PHE A 225 -14.15 16.64 -4.89
C PHE A 225 -14.97 16.37 -6.15
N GLY A 226 -15.98 17.20 -6.41
CA GLY A 226 -16.83 17.10 -7.57
C GLY A 226 -17.96 16.07 -7.44
N PRO A 227 -18.99 16.17 -8.28
CA PRO A 227 -20.25 15.43 -8.12
C PRO A 227 -20.13 13.90 -8.31
N LYS A 228 -19.02 13.42 -8.88
CA LYS A 228 -18.78 11.99 -9.12
C LYS A 228 -18.09 11.28 -7.96
N ALA A 229 -17.40 12.01 -7.08
CA ALA A 229 -16.51 11.42 -6.06
C ALA A 229 -17.23 10.45 -5.13
N LYS A 230 -18.27 10.90 -4.43
CA LYS A 230 -19.06 10.04 -3.54
C LYS A 230 -19.55 8.76 -4.23
N LYS A 231 -20.09 8.89 -5.45
CA LYS A 231 -20.61 7.73 -6.21
C LYS A 231 -19.49 6.75 -6.60
N ALA A 232 -18.33 7.26 -7.00
CA ALA A 232 -17.18 6.43 -7.33
C ALA A 232 -16.69 5.64 -6.10
N VAL A 233 -16.56 6.30 -4.94
CA VAL A 233 -16.15 5.65 -3.69
C VAL A 233 -17.16 4.59 -3.25
N GLN A 234 -18.45 4.90 -3.27
CA GLN A 234 -19.51 3.93 -2.95
C GLN A 234 -19.51 2.71 -3.88
N ALA A 235 -19.33 2.94 -5.19
CA ALA A 235 -19.29 1.86 -6.17
C ALA A 235 -18.07 0.95 -5.97
N ALA A 236 -16.90 1.52 -5.69
CA ALA A 236 -15.67 0.76 -5.48
C ALA A 236 -15.74 -0.14 -4.23
N TRP A 237 -16.19 0.38 -3.08
CA TRP A 237 -16.35 -0.44 -1.87
C TRP A 237 -17.38 -1.55 -2.05
N LYS A 238 -18.47 -1.27 -2.77
CA LYS A 238 -19.46 -2.28 -3.13
C LYS A 238 -18.86 -3.37 -4.02
N GLU A 239 -18.06 -3.01 -5.02
CA GLU A 239 -17.40 -3.93 -5.95
C GLU A 239 -16.47 -4.92 -5.23
N VAL A 240 -15.74 -4.45 -4.22
CA VAL A 240 -14.87 -5.33 -3.41
C VAL A 240 -15.61 -6.03 -2.26
N GLY A 241 -16.93 -5.88 -2.16
CA GLY A 241 -17.78 -6.59 -1.22
C GLY A 241 -17.86 -5.99 0.20
N VAL A 242 -17.39 -4.76 0.41
CA VAL A 242 -17.54 -4.04 1.69
C VAL A 242 -18.89 -3.33 1.72
N LYS A 243 -19.76 -3.77 2.63
CA LYS A 243 -21.12 -3.21 2.80
C LYS A 243 -21.10 -2.06 3.80
N VAL A 244 -21.54 -0.88 3.36
CA VAL A 244 -21.62 0.35 4.17
C VAL A 244 -23.06 0.70 4.52
#